data_AF-A0A3L6DM80-F1
#
_entry.id   AF-A0A3L6DM80-F1
#
_cell.length_a   1.000
_cell.length_b   1.000
_cell.length_c   1.000
_cell.angle_alpha   90.00
_cell.angle_beta   90.00
_cell.angle_gamma   90.00
#
_symmetry.space_group_name_H-M   'P 1'
#
loop_
_entity.id
_entity.type
_entity.pdbx_description
1 polymer ?
#
loop_
_entity_poly.entity_id
_entity_poly.type
_entity_poly.pdbx_seq_one_letter_code
_entity_poly.pdbx_strand_id
1 'polypeptide(L)'
;FAKSKRQYIEAQVEHAKEEAILSVLRTQLASQQSYIHQDSHSLRRKNSELAEELKDLSHQVQEYLSETVTGLCADLAQLSGANILEGDHNLKLLRQDFYISHQKKFINHLVNQLAAHLFLKIACQLEEQIKISSAYSFLKAVELELQGYFSAFDGRLGRYNLIDQAASEMFEEGSVADSDSYLHAVRDILSSHSSSQATSPEYVSSYGLIGQITELHDELQYLQHETENVLPRERGRCTDELCRMIQTLEQILAVSLSDEQPKLTPWPLAHSLEDLEMVSQQVSASVSEVTLARDEKAEKLKQPSRNAQQERQVFSDFFCHPERLENRVEELLSRFRALPE
;
A
#
# COMPACT_ATOMS: atom_id res chain seq x y z
N PHE A 1 -130.49 -2.64 76.86
CA PHE A 1 -129.41 -2.69 77.87
C PHE A 1 -128.33 -3.75 77.61
N ALA A 2 -128.64 -4.98 77.17
CA ALA A 2 -127.62 -6.02 76.93
C ALA A 2 -126.70 -5.79 75.71
N LYS A 3 -127.18 -5.19 74.61
CA LYS A 3 -126.36 -4.92 73.40
C LYS A 3 -125.26 -3.86 73.62
N SER A 4 -125.48 -2.86 74.46
CA SER A 4 -124.54 -1.75 74.70
C SER A 4 -123.35 -2.15 75.59
N LYS A 5 -123.55 -3.01 76.60
CA LYS A 5 -122.45 -3.54 77.41
C LYS A 5 -121.52 -4.47 76.62
N ARG A 6 -122.09 -5.24 75.68
CA ARG A 6 -121.30 -6.11 74.79
C ARG A 6 -120.41 -5.30 73.85
N GLN A 7 -120.93 -4.24 73.25
CA GLN A 7 -120.14 -3.34 72.39
C GLN A 7 -119.02 -2.62 73.16
N TYR A 8 -119.26 -2.25 74.43
CA TYR A 8 -118.22 -1.65 75.28
C TYR A 8 -117.09 -2.64 75.62
N ILE A 9 -117.44 -3.88 75.96
CA ILE A 9 -116.44 -4.93 76.22
C ILE A 9 -115.70 -5.30 74.94
N GLU A 10 -116.38 -5.39 73.80
CA GLU A 10 -115.74 -5.64 72.49
C GLU A 10 -114.79 -4.49 72.13
N ALA A 11 -115.17 -3.22 72.34
CA ALA A 11 -114.28 -2.07 72.12
C ALA A 11 -113.08 -2.06 73.07
N GLN A 12 -113.26 -2.44 74.35
CA GLN A 12 -112.17 -2.52 75.32
C GLN A 12 -111.21 -3.68 75.01
N VAL A 13 -111.73 -4.80 74.49
CA VAL A 13 -110.92 -5.94 74.04
C VAL A 13 -110.14 -5.58 72.77
N GLU A 14 -110.75 -4.89 71.80
CA GLU A 14 -110.04 -4.42 70.62
C GLU A 14 -108.99 -3.36 70.98
N HIS A 15 -109.29 -2.41 71.88
CA HIS A 15 -108.30 -1.46 72.38
C HIS A 15 -107.13 -2.17 73.10
N ALA A 16 -107.41 -3.19 73.93
CA ALA A 16 -106.36 -3.97 74.58
C ALA A 16 -105.52 -4.78 73.60
N LYS A 17 -106.12 -5.29 72.51
CA LYS A 17 -105.38 -5.95 71.41
C LYS A 17 -104.51 -4.96 70.65
N GLU A 18 -105.03 -3.78 70.31
CA GLU A 18 -104.27 -2.71 69.65
C GLU A 18 -103.11 -2.24 70.53
N GLU A 19 -103.33 -2.08 71.83
CA GLU A 19 -102.31 -1.67 72.78
C GLU A 19 -101.23 -2.76 72.97
N ALA A 20 -101.63 -4.03 73.00
CA ALA A 20 -100.69 -5.15 73.00
C ALA A 20 -99.84 -5.18 71.71
N ILE A 21 -100.46 -5.01 70.54
CA ILE A 21 -99.75 -4.94 69.24
C ILE A 21 -98.79 -3.75 69.22
N LEU A 22 -99.21 -2.57 69.70
CA LEU A 22 -98.35 -1.39 69.77
C LEU A 22 -97.18 -1.59 70.74
N SER A 23 -97.38 -2.30 71.85
CA SER A 23 -96.29 -2.62 72.78
C SER A 23 -95.25 -3.56 72.15
N VAL A 24 -95.71 -4.58 71.42
CA VAL A 24 -94.83 -5.51 70.69
C VAL A 24 -94.06 -4.77 69.59
N LEU A 25 -94.74 -3.93 68.80
CA LEU A 25 -94.08 -3.13 67.77
C LEU A 25 -93.06 -2.15 68.35
N ARG A 26 -93.35 -1.53 69.51
CA ARG A 26 -92.38 -0.65 70.20
C ARG A 26 -91.15 -1.41 70.67
N THR A 27 -91.31 -2.61 71.23
CA THR A 27 -90.16 -3.43 71.66
C THR A 27 -89.34 -3.94 70.47
N GLN A 28 -89.99 -4.28 69.35
CA GLN A 28 -89.32 -4.65 68.10
C GLN A 28 -88.59 -3.46 67.46
N LEU A 29 -89.18 -2.28 67.47
CA LEU A 29 -88.53 -1.06 66.98
C LEU A 29 -87.31 -0.70 67.83
N ALA A 30 -87.43 -0.80 69.15
CA ALA A 30 -86.32 -0.54 70.07
C ALA A 30 -85.18 -1.56 69.89
N SER A 31 -85.50 -2.85 69.69
CA SER A 31 -84.48 -3.87 69.42
C SER A 31 -83.79 -3.65 68.09
N GLN A 32 -84.54 -3.36 67.01
CA GLN A 32 -83.97 -3.03 65.70
C GLN A 32 -83.11 -1.77 65.73
N GLN A 33 -83.55 -0.72 66.43
CA GLN A 33 -82.79 0.53 66.54
C GLN A 33 -81.48 0.32 67.32
N SER A 34 -81.49 -0.51 68.37
CA SER A 34 -80.27 -0.87 69.10
C SER A 34 -79.28 -1.67 68.24
N TYR A 35 -79.79 -2.59 67.41
CA TYR A 35 -78.97 -3.39 66.49
C TYR A 35 -78.34 -2.53 65.41
N ILE A 36 -79.11 -1.63 64.78
CA ILE A 36 -78.61 -0.70 63.75
C ILE A 36 -77.55 0.24 64.33
N HIS A 37 -77.74 0.75 65.55
CA HIS A 37 -76.74 1.60 66.20
C HIS A 37 -75.45 0.83 66.51
N GLN A 38 -75.53 -0.40 67.03
CA GLN A 38 -74.34 -1.22 67.29
C GLN A 38 -73.57 -1.54 66.00
N ASP A 39 -74.26 -1.91 64.93
CA ASP A 39 -73.62 -2.21 63.65
C ASP A 39 -72.99 -0.97 63.02
N SER A 40 -73.68 0.18 63.08
CA SER A 40 -73.14 1.47 62.62
C SER A 40 -71.89 1.89 63.40
N HIS A 41 -71.87 1.70 64.72
CA HIS A 41 -70.68 1.99 65.54
C HIS A 41 -69.53 1.02 65.26
N SER A 42 -69.83 -0.27 65.04
CA SER A 42 -68.84 -1.29 64.67
C SER A 42 -68.19 -0.98 63.33
N LEU A 43 -68.99 -0.67 62.31
CA LEU A 43 -68.52 -0.28 60.98
C LEU A 43 -67.70 1.01 61.03
N ARG A 44 -68.12 2.01 61.82
CA ARG A 44 -67.37 3.26 61.96
C ARG A 44 -66.01 3.03 62.62
N ARG A 45 -65.92 2.14 63.62
CA ARG A 45 -64.65 1.76 64.25
C ARG A 45 -63.72 1.05 63.29
N LYS A 46 -64.22 0.06 62.53
CA LYS A 46 -63.43 -0.61 61.49
C LYS A 46 -62.96 0.34 60.40
N ASN A 47 -63.80 1.30 60.01
CA ASN A 47 -63.43 2.30 59.00
C ASN A 47 -62.32 3.23 59.51
N SER A 48 -62.32 3.60 60.80
CA SER A 48 -61.21 4.36 61.38
C SER A 48 -59.92 3.52 61.51
N GLU A 49 -60.03 2.24 61.87
CA GLU A 49 -58.87 1.33 61.95
C GLU A 49 -58.22 1.15 60.57
N LEU A 50 -59.02 0.89 59.52
CA LEU A 50 -58.56 0.81 58.14
C LEU A 50 -57.96 2.12 57.62
N ALA A 51 -58.50 3.27 58.04
CA ALA A 51 -57.98 4.56 57.63
C ALA A 51 -56.59 4.84 58.25
N GLU A 52 -56.38 4.46 59.51
CA GLU A 52 -55.05 4.55 60.15
C GLU A 52 -54.07 3.54 59.53
N GLU A 53 -54.47 2.29 59.28
CA GLU A 53 -53.63 1.29 58.60
C GLU A 53 -53.22 1.76 57.19
N LEU A 54 -54.14 2.39 56.44
CA LEU A 54 -53.86 2.93 55.12
C LEU A 54 -52.84 4.10 55.20
N LYS A 55 -52.93 4.91 56.25
CA LYS A 55 -52.03 6.04 56.47
C LYS A 55 -50.62 5.57 56.87
N ASP A 56 -50.54 4.55 57.73
CA ASP A 56 -49.27 3.93 58.12
C ASP A 56 -48.60 3.25 56.92
N LEU A 57 -49.37 2.53 56.10
CA LEU A 57 -48.86 1.91 54.88
C LEU A 57 -48.40 2.96 53.86
N SER A 58 -49.15 4.06 53.70
CA SER A 58 -48.75 5.18 52.85
C SER A 58 -47.45 5.82 53.33
N HIS A 59 -47.25 5.93 54.65
CA HIS A 59 -46.02 6.48 55.21
C HIS A 59 -44.82 5.56 54.95
N GLN A 60 -44.97 4.25 55.16
CA GLN A 60 -43.93 3.28 54.83
C GLN A 60 -43.56 3.30 53.35
N VAL A 61 -44.54 3.35 52.44
CA VAL A 61 -44.27 3.42 51.00
C VAL A 61 -43.49 4.70 50.65
N GLN A 62 -43.84 5.83 51.26
CA GLN A 62 -43.13 7.08 51.05
C GLN A 62 -41.68 7.00 51.54
N GLU A 63 -41.44 6.39 52.70
CA GLU A 63 -40.11 6.18 53.29
C GLU A 63 -39.24 5.25 52.42
N TYR A 64 -39.80 4.14 51.93
CA TYR A 64 -39.09 3.23 51.02
C TYR A 64 -38.71 3.91 49.69
N LEU A 65 -39.60 4.74 49.14
CA LEU A 65 -39.34 5.48 47.92
C LEU A 65 -38.29 6.59 48.12
N SER A 66 -38.33 7.31 49.25
CA SER A 66 -37.46 8.46 49.49
C SER A 66 -36.06 8.08 49.95
N GLU A 67 -35.88 7.00 50.74
CA GLU A 67 -34.57 6.62 51.28
C GLU A 67 -33.96 5.43 50.54
N THR A 68 -34.65 4.30 50.45
CA THR A 68 -34.06 3.07 49.88
C THR A 68 -33.93 3.12 48.37
N VAL A 69 -34.95 3.59 47.64
CA VAL A 69 -34.89 3.61 46.17
C VAL A 69 -33.94 4.69 45.67
N THR A 70 -33.96 5.88 46.27
CA THR A 70 -33.02 6.96 45.90
C THR A 70 -31.57 6.57 46.22
N GLY A 71 -31.32 5.93 47.37
CA GLY A 71 -30.00 5.42 47.76
C GLY A 71 -29.48 4.37 46.77
N LEU A 72 -30.30 3.37 46.45
CA LEU A 72 -29.94 2.33 45.47
C LEU A 72 -29.71 2.90 44.06
N CYS A 73 -30.48 3.93 43.66
CA CYS A 73 -30.27 4.63 42.40
C CYS A 73 -28.97 5.45 42.38
N ALA A 74 -28.59 6.07 43.50
CA ALA A 74 -27.31 6.77 43.64
C ALA A 74 -26.12 5.80 43.58
N ASP A 75 -26.24 4.64 44.24
CA ASP A 75 -25.24 3.58 44.20
C ASP A 75 -25.10 2.99 42.79
N LEU A 76 -26.21 2.76 42.09
CA LEU A 76 -26.20 2.33 40.69
C LEU A 76 -25.59 3.38 39.75
N ALA A 77 -25.87 4.67 39.98
CA ALA A 77 -25.27 5.75 39.20
C ALA A 77 -23.74 5.78 39.40
N GLN A 78 -23.26 5.63 40.63
CA GLN A 78 -21.82 5.49 40.93
C GLN A 78 -21.21 4.24 40.28
N LEU A 79 -21.90 3.09 40.35
CA LEU A 79 -21.40 1.83 39.80
C LEU A 79 -21.45 1.77 38.26
N SER A 80 -22.36 2.49 37.61
CA SER A 80 -22.39 2.59 36.13
C SER A 80 -21.17 3.31 35.55
N GLY A 81 -20.49 4.12 36.37
CA GLY A 81 -19.19 4.73 36.04
C GLY A 81 -17.99 3.84 36.38
N ALA A 82 -18.21 2.66 36.98
CA ALA A 82 -17.13 1.73 37.27
C ALA A 82 -16.72 0.98 36.01
N ASN A 83 -15.41 1.00 35.74
CA ASN A 83 -14.69 0.46 34.58
C ASN A 83 -14.92 -1.04 34.25
N ILE A 84 -15.84 -1.72 34.92
CA ILE A 84 -16.13 -3.15 34.76
C ILE A 84 -16.93 -3.41 33.47
N LEU A 85 -17.81 -2.48 33.05
CA LEU A 85 -18.56 -2.59 31.79
C LEU A 85 -17.77 -2.07 30.58
N GLU A 86 -16.89 -1.09 30.75
CA GLU A 86 -15.98 -0.60 29.69
C GLU A 86 -14.73 -1.48 29.51
N GLY A 87 -14.32 -2.22 30.55
CA GLY A 87 -13.12 -3.05 30.55
C GLY A 87 -13.09 -4.06 29.40
N ASP A 88 -14.24 -4.68 29.09
CA ASP A 88 -14.33 -5.70 28.04
C ASP A 88 -14.25 -5.10 26.63
N HIS A 89 -14.76 -3.87 26.44
CA HIS A 89 -14.65 -3.14 25.18
C HIS A 89 -13.22 -2.60 24.98
N ASN A 90 -12.64 -2.04 26.04
CA ASN A 90 -11.25 -1.57 26.04
C ASN A 90 -10.26 -2.71 25.80
N LEU A 91 -10.49 -3.89 26.37
CA LEU A 91 -9.65 -5.07 26.14
C LEU A 91 -9.71 -5.56 24.69
N LYS A 92 -10.90 -5.50 24.05
CA LYS A 92 -11.07 -5.82 22.63
C LYS A 92 -10.33 -4.80 21.75
N LEU A 93 -10.44 -3.51 22.04
CA LEU A 93 -9.72 -2.45 21.34
C LEU A 93 -8.20 -2.62 21.49
N LEU A 94 -7.70 -2.87 22.71
CA LEU A 94 -6.27 -3.13 22.96
C LEU A 94 -5.75 -4.36 22.21
N ARG A 95 -6.52 -5.45 22.15
CA ARG A 95 -6.15 -6.62 21.32
C ARG A 95 -6.11 -6.25 19.84
N GLN A 96 -7.11 -5.54 19.35
CA GLN A 96 -7.18 -5.13 17.95
C GLN A 96 -6.00 -4.22 17.58
N ASP A 97 -5.67 -3.24 18.42
CA ASP A 97 -4.54 -2.34 18.24
C ASP A 97 -3.20 -3.09 18.26
N PHE A 98 -3.07 -4.11 19.12
CA PHE A 98 -1.90 -4.99 19.14
C PHE A 98 -1.74 -5.75 17.81
N TYR A 99 -2.82 -6.33 17.28
CA TYR A 99 -2.79 -7.03 15.98
C TYR A 99 -2.48 -6.09 14.82
N ILE A 100 -3.12 -4.92 14.78
CA ILE A 100 -2.88 -3.91 13.74
C ILE A 100 -1.43 -3.42 13.80
N SER A 101 -0.90 -3.17 15.00
CA SER A 101 0.50 -2.77 15.19
C SER A 101 1.47 -3.83 14.70
N HIS A 102 1.20 -5.11 14.97
CA HIS A 102 2.04 -6.20 14.51
C HIS A 102 1.98 -6.38 12.98
N GLN A 103 0.80 -6.27 12.38
CA GLN A 103 0.63 -6.30 10.93
C GLN A 103 1.35 -5.14 10.24
N LYS A 104 1.25 -3.91 10.79
CA LYS A 104 1.99 -2.75 10.27
C LYS A 104 3.50 -2.98 10.27
N LYS A 105 4.05 -3.58 11.32
CA LYS A 105 5.48 -3.93 11.37
C LYS A 105 5.85 -4.90 10.26
N PHE A 106 5.06 -5.95 10.06
CA PHE A 106 5.31 -6.94 9.00
C PHE A 106 5.23 -6.34 7.60
N ILE A 107 4.20 -5.52 7.33
CA ILE A 107 4.06 -4.78 6.07
C ILE A 107 5.28 -3.89 5.84
N ASN A 108 5.76 -3.19 6.87
CA ASN A 108 6.92 -2.32 6.75
C ASN A 108 8.20 -3.11 6.41
N HIS A 109 8.38 -4.30 7.00
CA HIS A 109 9.49 -5.18 6.63
C HIS A 109 9.41 -5.62 5.16
N LEU A 110 8.22 -5.99 4.66
CA LEU A 110 8.03 -6.37 3.26
C LEU A 110 8.27 -5.21 2.29
N VAL A 111 7.76 -4.01 2.61
CA VAL A 111 7.99 -2.81 1.81
C VAL A 111 9.48 -2.47 1.74
N ASN A 112 10.19 -2.56 2.86
CA ASN A 112 11.64 -2.34 2.90
C ASN A 112 12.41 -3.40 2.09
N GLN A 113 12.01 -4.66 2.14
CA GLN A 113 12.61 -5.71 1.32
C GLN A 113 12.37 -5.47 -0.18
N LEU A 114 11.14 -5.08 -0.56
CA LEU A 114 10.81 -4.75 -1.95
C LEU A 114 11.64 -3.55 -2.43
N ALA A 115 11.71 -2.48 -1.63
CA ALA A 115 12.48 -1.29 -1.96
C ALA A 115 13.98 -1.61 -2.14
N ALA A 116 14.55 -2.41 -1.24
CA ALA A 116 15.94 -2.86 -1.34
C ALA A 116 16.19 -3.70 -2.60
N HIS A 117 15.28 -4.62 -2.94
CA HIS A 117 15.38 -5.43 -4.14
C HIS A 117 15.27 -4.58 -5.43
N LEU A 118 14.32 -3.65 -5.47
CA LEU A 118 14.17 -2.72 -6.60
C LEU A 118 15.41 -1.85 -6.77
N PHE A 119 15.96 -1.34 -5.67
CA PHE A 119 17.22 -0.59 -5.70
C PHE A 119 18.36 -1.43 -6.26
N LEU A 120 18.53 -2.67 -5.77
CA LEU A 120 19.58 -3.57 -6.24
C LEU A 120 19.42 -3.87 -7.74
N LYS A 121 18.19 -4.10 -8.20
CA LYS A 121 17.89 -4.33 -9.63
C LYS A 121 18.29 -3.13 -10.49
N ILE A 122 17.95 -1.91 -10.06
CA ILE A 122 18.34 -0.68 -10.76
C ILE A 122 19.87 -0.53 -10.76
N ALA A 123 20.53 -0.81 -9.63
CA ALA A 123 22.00 -0.77 -9.54
C ALA A 123 22.66 -1.76 -10.51
N CYS A 124 22.19 -3.01 -10.57
CA CYS A 124 22.71 -4.01 -11.51
C CYS A 124 22.53 -3.57 -12.97
N GLN A 125 21.36 -3.02 -13.33
CA GLN A 125 21.10 -2.52 -14.68
C GLN A 125 22.01 -1.35 -15.06
N LEU A 126 22.26 -0.43 -14.13
CA LEU A 126 23.18 0.68 -14.35
C LEU A 126 24.63 0.19 -14.50
N GLU A 127 25.04 -0.79 -13.70
CA GLU A 127 26.38 -1.36 -13.79
C GLU A 127 26.60 -2.08 -15.14
N GLU A 128 25.60 -2.82 -15.63
CA GLU A 128 25.63 -3.43 -16.96
C GLU A 128 25.75 -2.38 -18.07
N GLN A 129 24.97 -1.30 -18.00
CA GLN A 129 25.06 -0.21 -18.98
C GLN A 129 26.42 0.51 -18.95
N ILE A 130 26.98 0.73 -17.76
CA ILE A 130 28.31 1.34 -17.61
C ILE A 130 29.39 0.42 -18.19
N LYS A 131 29.32 -0.90 -17.93
CA LYS A 131 30.25 -1.88 -18.49
C LYS A 131 30.17 -1.91 -20.02
N ILE A 132 28.96 -1.96 -20.59
CA ILE A 132 28.74 -1.93 -22.04
C ILE A 132 29.24 -0.62 -22.65
N SER A 133 28.96 0.52 -22.01
CA SER A 133 29.44 1.83 -22.45
C SER A 133 30.96 1.95 -22.39
N SER A 134 31.59 1.43 -21.33
CA SER A 134 33.05 1.43 -21.19
C SER A 134 33.72 0.54 -22.23
N ALA A 135 33.20 -0.66 -22.47
CA ALA A 135 33.69 -1.56 -23.51
C ALA A 135 33.52 -0.93 -24.91
N TYR A 136 32.40 -0.28 -25.18
CA TYR A 136 32.17 0.45 -26.43
C TYR A 136 33.17 1.60 -26.61
N SER A 137 33.43 2.38 -25.56
CA SER A 137 34.42 3.46 -25.62
C SER A 137 35.85 2.95 -25.87
N PHE A 138 36.21 1.79 -25.30
CA PHE A 138 37.49 1.14 -25.51
C PHE A 138 37.61 0.60 -26.94
N LEU A 139 36.58 -0.10 -27.45
CA LEU A 139 36.53 -0.56 -28.84
C LEU A 139 36.65 0.60 -29.82
N LYS A 140 36.02 1.75 -29.53
CA LYS A 140 36.12 2.93 -30.38
C LYS A 140 37.53 3.54 -30.39
N ALA A 141 38.22 3.50 -29.25
CA ALA A 141 39.61 3.94 -29.18
C ALA A 141 40.55 3.03 -30.00
N VAL A 142 40.36 1.71 -29.93
CA VAL A 142 41.12 0.74 -30.73
C VAL A 142 40.86 0.92 -32.24
N GLU A 143 39.60 1.13 -32.63
CA GLU A 143 39.24 1.42 -34.02
C GLU A 143 39.96 2.66 -34.56
N LEU A 144 39.99 3.75 -33.77
CA LEU A 144 40.71 4.97 -34.14
C LEU A 144 42.22 4.75 -34.27
N GLU A 145 42.82 3.95 -33.39
CA GLU A 145 44.24 3.63 -33.47
C GLU A 145 44.58 2.79 -34.70
N LEU A 146 43.77 1.77 -35.00
CA LEU A 146 43.88 0.97 -36.23
C LEU A 146 43.75 1.83 -37.48
N GLN A 147 42.80 2.76 -37.52
CA GLN A 147 42.63 3.68 -38.64
C GLN A 147 43.84 4.63 -38.79
N GLY A 148 44.44 5.03 -37.66
CA GLY A 148 45.74 5.71 -37.64
C GLY A 148 46.84 4.90 -38.32
N TYR A 149 47.02 3.62 -37.94
CA TYR A 149 48.00 2.74 -38.57
C TYR A 149 47.72 2.52 -40.06
N PHE A 150 46.47 2.34 -40.46
CA PHE A 150 46.09 2.22 -41.88
C PHE A 150 46.48 3.46 -42.67
N SER A 151 46.19 4.67 -42.17
CA SER A 151 46.58 5.91 -42.86
C SER A 151 48.10 6.07 -42.97
N ALA A 152 48.84 5.67 -41.93
CA ALA A 152 50.30 5.69 -41.94
C ALA A 152 50.88 4.64 -42.92
N PHE A 153 50.27 3.45 -42.99
CA PHE A 153 50.64 2.41 -43.94
C PHE A 153 50.35 2.83 -45.39
N ASP A 154 49.19 3.41 -45.65
CA ASP A 154 48.81 3.90 -46.97
C ASP A 154 49.77 5.03 -47.43
N GLY A 155 50.14 5.92 -46.52
CA GLY A 155 51.18 6.92 -46.76
C GLY A 155 52.57 6.31 -47.04
N ARG A 156 52.92 5.15 -46.46
CA ARG A 156 54.15 4.41 -46.79
C ARG A 156 54.04 3.73 -48.15
N LEU A 157 52.91 3.09 -48.44
CA LEU A 157 52.64 2.40 -49.69
C LEU A 157 52.68 3.38 -50.88
N GLY A 158 52.07 4.56 -50.72
CA GLY A 158 52.16 5.64 -51.69
C GLY A 158 53.60 6.06 -51.99
N ARG A 159 54.48 6.10 -50.97
CA ARG A 159 55.92 6.36 -51.17
C ARG A 159 56.61 5.23 -51.92
N TYR A 160 56.30 3.96 -51.64
CA TYR A 160 56.87 2.83 -52.38
C TYR A 160 56.42 2.84 -53.85
N ASN A 161 55.16 3.16 -54.14
CA ASN A 161 54.65 3.28 -55.50
C ASN A 161 55.36 4.40 -56.28
N LEU A 162 55.68 5.54 -55.63
CA LEU A 162 56.46 6.61 -56.25
C LEU A 162 57.90 6.17 -56.58
N ILE A 163 58.49 5.33 -55.72
CA ILE A 163 59.83 4.77 -55.96
C ILE A 163 59.79 3.74 -57.09
N ASP A 164 58.78 2.88 -57.14
CA ASP A 164 58.58 1.90 -58.23
C ASP A 164 58.36 2.58 -59.58
N GLN A 165 57.59 3.67 -59.59
CA GLN A 165 57.40 4.51 -60.76
C GLN A 165 58.71 5.18 -61.21
N ALA A 166 59.50 5.71 -60.27
CA ALA A 166 60.82 6.28 -60.56
C ALA A 166 61.82 5.23 -61.05
N ALA A 167 61.78 4.01 -60.52
CA ALA A 167 62.63 2.90 -60.97
C ALA A 167 62.24 2.42 -62.37
N SER A 168 60.95 2.46 -62.71
CA SER A 168 60.44 2.14 -64.05
C SER A 168 60.83 3.18 -65.11
N GLU A 169 61.04 4.44 -64.72
CA GLU A 169 61.54 5.50 -65.61
C GLU A 169 63.06 5.46 -65.84
N MET A 170 63.83 4.68 -65.05
CA MET A 170 65.29 4.63 -65.11
C MET A 170 65.88 3.59 -66.09
N PHE A 171 65.05 2.79 -66.77
CA PHE A 171 65.54 1.79 -67.75
C PHE A 171 65.51 2.32 -69.18
N GLU A 172 66.51 3.15 -69.54
CA GLU A 172 67.00 3.26 -70.91
C GLU A 172 68.55 3.21 -70.93
N GLU A 173 69.06 2.61 -72.01
CA GLU A 173 70.44 2.56 -72.52
C GLU A 173 71.43 1.49 -72.01
N GLY A 174 71.89 0.67 -72.97
CA GLY A 174 73.34 0.62 -73.25
C GLY A 174 73.97 -0.77 -73.40
N SER A 175 74.44 -1.08 -74.60
CA SER A 175 75.21 -2.28 -74.99
C SER A 175 76.56 -2.39 -74.26
N VAL A 176 76.89 -3.62 -73.83
CA VAL A 176 78.09 -4.00 -73.07
C VAL A 176 79.31 -4.22 -73.97
N ALA A 177 80.48 -3.70 -73.57
CA ALA A 177 81.79 -4.08 -74.10
C ALA A 177 82.87 -4.18 -72.99
N ASP A 178 83.41 -5.40 -72.83
CA ASP A 178 84.68 -5.94 -72.28
C ASP A 178 85.62 -5.18 -71.31
N SER A 179 85.20 -4.09 -70.66
CA SER A 179 85.88 -3.51 -69.49
C SER A 179 85.01 -3.65 -68.25
N ASP A 180 84.69 -4.91 -67.93
CA ASP A 180 83.43 -5.32 -67.31
C ASP A 180 83.27 -4.93 -65.82
N SER A 181 83.11 -3.62 -65.57
CA SER A 181 82.67 -3.04 -64.30
C SER A 181 81.28 -3.55 -63.89
N TYR A 182 80.48 -4.02 -64.84
CA TYR A 182 79.14 -4.54 -64.61
C TYR A 182 79.18 -5.90 -63.92
N LEU A 183 80.01 -6.85 -64.38
CA LEU A 183 80.17 -8.13 -63.69
C LEU A 183 80.79 -7.98 -62.30
N HIS A 184 81.66 -6.98 -62.10
CA HIS A 184 82.14 -6.61 -60.76
C HIS A 184 81.04 -6.01 -59.88
N ALA A 185 80.20 -5.11 -60.41
CA ALA A 185 79.06 -4.56 -59.69
C ALA A 185 78.02 -5.65 -59.34
N VAL A 186 77.73 -6.55 -60.27
CA VAL A 186 76.85 -7.71 -60.05
C VAL A 186 77.44 -8.61 -58.96
N ARG A 187 78.74 -8.89 -58.96
CA ARG A 187 79.41 -9.62 -57.88
C ARG A 187 79.28 -8.91 -56.53
N ASP A 188 79.50 -7.59 -56.49
CA ASP A 188 79.46 -6.82 -55.24
C ASP A 188 78.03 -6.73 -54.66
N ILE A 189 77.01 -6.67 -55.53
CA ILE A 189 75.60 -6.78 -55.13
C ILE A 189 75.30 -8.19 -54.58
N LEU A 190 75.65 -9.25 -55.31
CA LEU A 190 75.42 -10.63 -54.88
C LEU A 190 76.12 -10.97 -53.56
N SER A 191 77.35 -10.47 -53.36
CA SER A 191 78.10 -10.65 -52.12
C SER A 191 77.59 -9.81 -50.95
N SER A 192 76.83 -8.74 -51.20
CA SER A 192 76.14 -7.98 -50.15
C SER A 192 74.90 -8.70 -49.61
N HIS A 193 74.29 -9.59 -50.41
CA HIS A 193 73.12 -10.38 -50.02
C HIS A 193 73.47 -11.71 -49.35
N SER A 194 74.65 -12.27 -49.63
CA SER A 194 75.14 -13.46 -48.94
C SER A 194 75.74 -13.07 -47.58
N SER A 195 75.03 -13.37 -46.50
CA SER A 195 75.48 -13.13 -45.11
C SER A 195 76.71 -13.94 -44.66
N SER A 196 77.39 -14.62 -45.59
CA SER A 196 78.61 -15.38 -45.33
C SER A 196 79.84 -14.51 -45.64
N GLN A 197 80.35 -13.82 -44.62
CA GLN A 197 81.71 -13.28 -44.63
C GLN A 197 82.71 -14.44 -44.69
N ALA A 198 83.08 -14.87 -45.89
CA ALA A 198 84.23 -15.70 -46.13
C ALA A 198 84.93 -15.21 -47.40
N THR A 199 86.12 -14.65 -47.21
CA THR A 199 87.17 -14.38 -48.21
C THR A 199 86.81 -14.77 -49.64
N SER A 200 86.38 -13.80 -50.45
CA SER A 200 86.09 -14.01 -51.86
C SER A 200 87.38 -14.41 -52.60
N PRO A 201 87.39 -15.48 -53.41
CA PRO A 201 88.49 -15.71 -54.33
C PRO A 201 88.51 -14.59 -55.36
N GLU A 202 89.70 -14.12 -55.70
CA GLU A 202 89.97 -13.04 -56.66
C GLU A 202 89.45 -13.33 -58.08
N TYR A 203 88.91 -14.53 -58.31
CA TYR A 203 88.23 -14.93 -59.52
C TYR A 203 86.97 -15.76 -59.20
N VAL A 204 85.79 -15.18 -59.45
CA VAL A 204 84.53 -15.93 -59.46
C VAL A 204 84.23 -16.31 -60.89
N SER A 205 84.10 -17.60 -61.17
CA SER A 205 83.73 -18.11 -62.50
C SER A 205 82.35 -17.55 -62.90
N SER A 206 82.16 -17.18 -64.16
CA SER A 206 80.86 -16.72 -64.70
C SER A 206 79.72 -17.70 -64.43
N TYR A 207 80.02 -19.00 -64.37
CA TYR A 207 79.06 -20.03 -63.97
C TYR A 207 78.63 -19.94 -62.50
N GLY A 208 79.52 -19.50 -61.60
CA GLY A 208 79.20 -19.31 -60.19
C GLY A 208 78.30 -18.11 -59.94
N LEU A 209 78.49 -17.02 -60.68
CA LEU A 209 77.59 -15.86 -60.64
C LEU A 209 76.21 -16.22 -61.18
N ILE A 210 76.15 -16.95 -62.30
CA ILE A 210 74.88 -17.44 -62.85
C ILE A 210 74.17 -18.34 -61.84
N GLY A 211 74.89 -19.23 -61.16
CA GLY A 211 74.34 -20.08 -60.09
C GLY A 211 73.70 -19.28 -58.95
N GLN A 212 74.41 -18.27 -58.44
CA GLN A 212 73.88 -17.40 -57.36
C GLN A 212 72.69 -16.56 -57.83
N ILE A 213 72.71 -16.09 -59.07
CA ILE A 213 71.59 -15.35 -59.66
C ILE A 213 70.37 -16.28 -59.82
N THR A 214 70.57 -17.53 -60.23
CA THR A 214 69.48 -18.50 -60.32
C THR A 214 68.92 -18.87 -58.94
N GLU A 215 69.76 -19.04 -57.93
CA GLU A 215 69.32 -19.30 -56.56
C GLU A 215 68.50 -18.13 -55.99
N LEU A 216 68.96 -16.89 -56.18
CA LEU A 216 68.20 -15.70 -55.78
C LEU A 216 66.91 -15.53 -56.59
N HIS A 217 66.92 -15.90 -57.86
CA HIS A 217 65.71 -15.89 -58.68
C HIS A 217 64.68 -16.90 -58.16
N ASP A 218 65.12 -18.10 -57.77
CA ASP A 218 64.26 -19.13 -57.18
C ASP A 218 63.73 -18.68 -55.80
N GLU A 219 64.56 -18.04 -54.96
CA GLU A 219 64.14 -17.45 -53.69
C GLU A 219 63.13 -16.31 -53.87
N LEU A 220 63.35 -15.43 -54.86
CA LEU A 220 62.40 -14.36 -55.19
C LEU A 220 61.08 -14.92 -55.69
N GLN A 221 61.10 -15.96 -56.54
CA GLN A 221 59.88 -16.63 -56.98
C GLN A 221 59.15 -17.30 -55.80
N TYR A 222 59.88 -17.90 -54.86
CA TYR A 222 59.30 -18.48 -53.66
C TYR A 222 58.64 -17.42 -52.76
N LEU A 223 59.34 -16.32 -52.46
CA LEU A 223 58.82 -15.24 -51.64
C LEU A 223 57.65 -14.51 -52.32
N GLN A 224 57.70 -14.35 -53.64
CA GLN A 224 56.59 -13.81 -54.42
C GLN A 224 55.37 -14.75 -54.32
N HIS A 225 55.58 -16.07 -54.46
CA HIS A 225 54.52 -17.05 -54.30
C HIS A 225 53.93 -17.04 -52.87
N GLU A 226 54.76 -16.93 -51.85
CA GLU A 226 54.34 -16.84 -50.44
C GLU A 226 53.51 -15.57 -50.19
N THR A 227 53.94 -14.44 -50.74
CA THR A 227 53.27 -13.15 -50.60
C THR A 227 51.94 -13.08 -51.37
N GLU A 228 51.88 -13.64 -52.57
CA GLU A 228 50.67 -13.65 -53.41
C GLU A 228 49.65 -14.71 -52.99
N ASN A 229 50.09 -15.88 -52.54
CA ASN A 229 49.20 -17.03 -52.37
C ASN A 229 49.04 -17.50 -50.92
N VAL A 230 50.11 -17.52 -50.12
CA VAL A 230 50.06 -18.08 -48.76
C VAL A 230 49.54 -17.05 -47.77
N LEU A 231 50.16 -15.87 -47.73
CA LEU A 231 49.81 -14.79 -46.81
C LEU A 231 48.36 -14.30 -46.95
N PRO A 232 47.80 -14.09 -48.16
CA PRO A 232 46.40 -13.69 -48.31
C PRO A 232 45.43 -14.79 -47.88
N ARG A 233 45.75 -16.07 -48.11
CA ARG A 233 44.95 -17.19 -47.63
C ARG A 233 44.96 -17.32 -46.12
N GLU A 234 46.11 -17.13 -45.48
CA GLU A 234 46.20 -17.14 -44.02
C GLU A 234 45.51 -15.95 -43.37
N ARG A 235 45.67 -14.76 -43.96
CA ARG A 235 44.90 -13.57 -43.55
C ARG A 235 43.40 -13.80 -43.71
N GLY A 236 42.95 -14.38 -44.82
CA GLY A 236 41.56 -14.77 -45.05
C GLY A 236 41.04 -15.71 -43.97
N ARG A 237 41.75 -16.81 -43.69
CA ARG A 237 41.39 -17.76 -42.64
C ARG A 237 41.31 -17.13 -41.25
N CYS A 238 42.26 -16.27 -40.88
CA CYS A 238 42.23 -15.56 -39.60
C CYS A 238 41.05 -14.59 -39.52
N THR A 239 40.77 -13.89 -40.62
CA THR A 239 39.62 -12.97 -40.72
C THR A 239 38.31 -13.73 -40.59
N ASP A 240 38.17 -14.87 -41.28
CA ASP A 240 36.98 -15.73 -41.22
C ASP A 240 36.77 -16.28 -39.80
N GLU A 241 37.83 -16.69 -39.11
CA GLU A 241 37.74 -17.19 -37.74
C GLU A 241 37.37 -16.08 -36.75
N LEU A 242 37.93 -14.88 -36.90
CA LEU A 242 37.53 -13.71 -36.11
C LEU A 242 36.06 -13.34 -36.36
N CYS A 243 35.62 -13.34 -37.63
CA CYS A 243 34.22 -13.14 -37.99
C CYS A 243 33.31 -14.21 -37.37
N ARG A 244 33.74 -15.48 -37.36
CA ARG A 244 33.00 -16.58 -36.71
C ARG A 244 32.91 -16.38 -35.21
N MET A 245 34.01 -15.99 -34.55
CA MET A 245 34.01 -15.67 -33.12
C MET A 245 33.07 -14.50 -32.80
N ILE A 246 33.11 -13.43 -33.60
CA ILE A 246 32.22 -12.27 -33.47
C ILE A 246 30.76 -12.72 -33.63
N GLN A 247 30.43 -13.51 -34.65
CA GLN A 247 29.07 -14.03 -34.86
C GLN A 247 28.60 -14.93 -33.71
N THR A 248 29.49 -15.75 -33.12
CA THR A 248 29.12 -16.55 -31.95
C THR A 248 28.88 -15.69 -30.71
N LEU A 249 29.67 -14.62 -30.51
CA LEU A 249 29.45 -13.65 -29.44
C LEU A 249 28.15 -12.87 -29.67
N GLU A 250 27.89 -12.44 -30.91
CA GLU A 250 26.63 -11.82 -31.30
C GLU A 250 25.46 -12.77 -31.05
N GLN A 251 25.56 -14.06 -31.37
CA GLN A 251 24.48 -15.03 -31.07
C GLN A 251 24.27 -15.21 -29.56
N ILE A 252 25.33 -15.27 -28.76
CA ILE A 252 25.24 -15.36 -27.29
C ILE A 252 24.61 -14.09 -26.70
N LEU A 253 24.98 -12.93 -27.23
CA LEU A 253 24.45 -11.61 -26.81
C LEU A 253 23.05 -11.34 -27.37
N ALA A 254 22.71 -11.91 -28.52
CA ALA A 254 21.42 -11.79 -29.20
C ALA A 254 20.38 -12.79 -28.68
N VAL A 255 20.73 -13.69 -27.74
CA VAL A 255 19.72 -14.34 -26.87
C VAL A 255 19.17 -13.26 -25.92
N SER A 256 18.38 -12.37 -26.52
CA SER A 256 17.44 -11.52 -25.80
C SER A 256 16.28 -12.40 -25.37
N LEU A 257 15.95 -12.35 -24.09
CA LEU A 257 14.60 -12.66 -23.61
C LEU A 257 13.59 -12.03 -24.59
N SER A 258 12.76 -12.87 -25.18
CA SER A 258 11.65 -12.55 -26.10
C SER A 258 11.16 -11.10 -26.02
N ASP A 259 11.64 -10.28 -26.96
CA ASP A 259 10.86 -9.41 -27.86
C ASP A 259 9.74 -8.50 -27.32
N GLU A 260 9.89 -7.90 -26.14
CA GLU A 260 9.29 -6.59 -25.85
C GLU A 260 10.26 -5.68 -25.08
N GLN A 261 11.13 -4.97 -25.81
CA GLN A 261 11.79 -3.78 -25.28
C GLN A 261 10.81 -2.60 -25.36
N PRO A 262 10.45 -1.94 -24.24
CA PRO A 262 9.75 -0.66 -24.31
C PRO A 262 10.72 0.38 -24.85
N LYS A 263 10.51 0.82 -26.09
CA LYS A 263 11.09 2.07 -26.60
C LYS A 263 10.52 3.21 -25.76
N LEU A 264 11.26 3.63 -24.73
CA LEU A 264 11.01 4.88 -24.03
C LEU A 264 11.37 6.04 -24.96
N THR A 265 10.45 6.40 -25.83
CA THR A 265 10.42 7.75 -26.38
C THR A 265 10.10 8.73 -25.25
N PRO A 266 10.64 9.96 -25.24
CA PRO A 266 10.41 10.93 -24.17
C PRO A 266 8.93 11.29 -23.96
N TRP A 267 8.09 11.14 -25.00
CA TRP A 267 6.70 11.55 -24.97
C TRP A 267 5.77 10.58 -24.21
N PRO A 268 5.80 9.24 -24.43
CA PRO A 268 5.07 8.29 -23.58
C PRO A 268 5.46 8.35 -22.10
N LEU A 269 6.75 8.56 -21.80
CA LEU A 269 7.23 8.73 -20.42
C LEU A 269 6.71 10.04 -19.82
N ALA A 270 6.76 11.15 -20.57
CA ALA A 270 6.19 12.43 -20.13
C ALA A 270 4.69 12.33 -19.88
N HIS A 271 3.94 11.66 -20.76
CA HIS A 271 2.51 11.44 -20.59
C HIS A 271 2.21 10.53 -19.39
N SER A 272 3.00 9.46 -19.20
CA SER A 272 2.88 8.58 -18.03
C SER A 272 3.25 9.29 -16.73
N LEU A 273 4.19 10.25 -16.75
CA LEU A 273 4.55 11.08 -15.61
C LEU A 273 3.47 12.13 -15.31
N GLU A 274 2.84 12.71 -16.32
CA GLU A 274 1.71 13.63 -16.20
C GLU A 274 0.46 12.90 -15.68
N ASP A 275 0.20 11.67 -16.15
CA ASP A 275 -0.84 10.79 -15.62
C ASP A 275 -0.54 10.40 -14.16
N LEU A 276 0.71 10.09 -13.84
CA LEU A 276 1.12 9.80 -12.46
C LEU A 276 0.97 11.02 -11.55
N GLU A 277 1.25 12.22 -12.06
CA GLU A 277 1.07 13.47 -11.35
C GLU A 277 -0.42 13.78 -11.12
N MET A 278 -1.28 13.56 -12.13
CA MET A 278 -2.74 13.63 -11.96
C MET A 278 -3.25 12.63 -10.93
N VAL A 279 -2.81 11.37 -11.00
CA VAL A 279 -3.18 10.34 -10.02
C VAL A 279 -2.69 10.71 -8.63
N SER A 280 -1.47 11.26 -8.51
CA SER A 280 -0.92 11.75 -7.25
C SER A 280 -1.73 12.91 -6.66
N GLN A 281 -2.15 13.87 -7.49
CA GLN A 281 -3.02 14.97 -7.09
C GLN A 281 -4.41 14.45 -6.66
N GLN A 282 -4.98 13.50 -7.39
CA GLN A 282 -6.27 12.90 -7.06
C GLN A 282 -6.20 12.11 -5.75
N VAL A 283 -5.16 11.31 -5.54
CA VAL A 283 -4.92 10.60 -4.28
C VAL A 283 -4.73 11.58 -3.13
N SER A 284 -3.99 12.67 -3.35
CA SER A 284 -3.79 13.72 -2.33
C SER A 284 -5.10 14.42 -1.96
N ALA A 285 -5.95 14.71 -2.95
CA ALA A 285 -7.28 15.27 -2.73
C ALA A 285 -8.18 14.29 -1.95
N SER A 286 -8.21 13.01 -2.35
CA SER A 286 -8.97 11.98 -1.63
C SER A 286 -8.46 11.75 -0.21
N VAL A 287 -7.14 11.77 0.01
CA VAL A 287 -6.56 11.68 1.35
C VAL A 287 -6.98 12.88 2.18
N SER A 288 -6.93 14.10 1.62
CA SER A 288 -7.40 15.31 2.30
C SER A 288 -8.88 15.21 2.68
N GLU A 289 -9.75 14.78 1.77
CA GLU A 289 -11.18 14.58 2.04
C GLU A 289 -11.41 13.53 3.14
N VAL A 290 -10.71 12.40 3.08
CA VAL A 290 -10.81 11.34 4.10
C VAL A 290 -10.30 11.84 5.46
N THR A 291 -9.22 12.63 5.50
CA THR A 291 -8.75 13.23 6.74
C THR A 291 -9.74 14.23 7.31
N LEU A 292 -10.34 15.07 6.46
CA LEU A 292 -11.34 16.06 6.89
C LEU A 292 -12.60 15.37 7.41
N ALA A 293 -13.09 14.34 6.71
CA ALA A 293 -14.22 13.53 7.17
C ALA A 293 -13.92 12.76 8.46
N ARG A 294 -12.68 12.26 8.63
CA ARG A 294 -12.22 11.64 9.88
C ARG A 294 -12.22 12.65 11.01
N ASP A 295 -11.73 13.85 10.79
CA ASP A 295 -11.63 14.90 11.81
C ASP A 295 -13.03 15.41 12.19
N GLU A 296 -13.92 15.62 11.23
CA GLU A 296 -15.34 15.91 11.51
C GLU A 296 -16.01 14.80 12.33
N LYS A 297 -15.74 13.52 12.00
CA LYS A 297 -16.28 12.39 12.74
C LYS A 297 -15.69 12.33 14.16
N ALA A 298 -14.40 12.63 14.31
CA ALA A 298 -13.75 12.70 15.62
C ALA A 298 -14.33 13.82 16.48
N GLU A 299 -14.62 14.99 15.91
CA GLU A 299 -15.27 16.10 16.63
C GLU A 299 -16.73 15.75 17.00
N LYS A 300 -17.48 15.09 16.12
CA LYS A 300 -18.83 14.55 16.43
C LYS A 300 -18.81 13.50 17.54
N LEU A 301 -17.72 12.74 17.69
CA LEU A 301 -17.55 11.74 18.74
C LEU A 301 -17.05 12.35 20.06
N LYS A 302 -16.24 13.41 20.02
CA LYS A 302 -15.77 14.14 21.21
C LYS A 302 -16.86 14.98 21.86
N GLN A 303 -17.78 15.53 21.08
CA GLN A 303 -18.97 16.15 21.65
C GLN A 303 -19.85 15.04 22.23
N PRO A 304 -20.04 14.94 23.57
CA PRO A 304 -21.06 14.06 24.11
C PRO A 304 -22.36 14.47 23.42
N SER A 305 -22.99 13.54 22.68
CA SER A 305 -24.13 13.90 21.86
C SER A 305 -25.12 14.68 22.73
N ARG A 306 -25.63 15.81 22.22
CA ARG A 306 -26.64 16.59 22.93
C ARG A 306 -27.78 15.67 23.42
N ASN A 307 -28.04 14.59 22.67
CA ASN A 307 -28.92 13.49 23.00
C ASN A 307 -28.45 12.69 24.22
N ALA A 308 -27.18 12.26 24.32
CA ALA A 308 -26.67 11.55 25.51
C ALA A 308 -26.68 12.43 26.77
N GLN A 309 -26.42 13.73 26.64
CA GLN A 309 -26.58 14.67 27.77
C GLN A 309 -28.05 14.85 28.13
N GLN A 310 -28.94 14.99 27.14
CA GLN A 310 -30.39 15.07 27.36
C GLN A 310 -30.97 13.78 27.94
N GLU A 311 -30.53 12.60 27.51
CA GLU A 311 -30.93 11.30 28.04
C GLU A 311 -30.49 11.15 29.50
N ARG A 312 -29.26 11.55 29.83
CA ARG A 312 -28.78 11.60 31.23
C ARG A 312 -29.60 12.57 32.08
N GLN A 313 -29.98 13.70 31.51
CA GLN A 313 -30.79 14.71 32.21
C GLN A 313 -32.24 14.25 32.39
N VAL A 314 -32.85 13.62 31.38
CA VAL A 314 -34.19 13.02 31.42
C VAL A 314 -34.23 11.85 32.40
N PHE A 315 -33.19 11.01 32.41
CA PHE A 315 -33.06 9.92 33.38
C PHE A 315 -32.97 10.48 34.81
N SER A 316 -32.11 11.47 35.05
CA SER A 316 -32.00 12.14 36.34
C SER A 316 -33.31 12.83 36.76
N ASP A 317 -33.99 13.49 35.81
CA ASP A 317 -35.24 14.21 36.06
C ASP A 317 -36.39 13.23 36.35
N PHE A 318 -36.45 12.07 35.69
CA PHE A 318 -37.47 11.04 35.92
C PHE A 318 -37.44 10.47 37.35
N PHE A 319 -36.25 10.24 37.90
CA PHE A 319 -36.11 9.65 39.24
C PHE A 319 -36.05 10.66 40.37
N CYS A 320 -35.51 11.86 40.13
CA CYS A 320 -35.27 12.83 41.20
C CYS A 320 -36.27 14.00 41.20
N HIS A 321 -36.84 14.38 40.05
CA HIS A 321 -37.67 15.59 39.91
C HIS A 321 -38.77 15.42 38.84
N PRO A 322 -39.77 14.54 39.05
CA PRO A 322 -40.76 14.19 38.04
C PRO A 322 -41.57 15.39 37.52
N GLU A 323 -41.86 16.38 38.37
CA GLU A 323 -42.56 17.60 37.97
C GLU A 323 -41.79 18.41 36.92
N ARG A 324 -40.46 18.38 36.92
CA ARG A 324 -39.65 19.06 35.90
C ARG A 324 -39.75 18.33 34.56
N LEU A 325 -39.85 17.01 34.59
CA LEU A 325 -40.03 16.22 33.39
C LEU A 325 -41.43 16.43 32.79
N GLU A 326 -42.47 16.45 33.63
CA GLU A 326 -43.84 16.73 33.21
C GLU A 326 -43.97 18.11 32.55
N ASN A 327 -43.44 19.16 33.18
CA ASN A 327 -43.42 20.51 32.60
C ASN A 327 -42.69 20.55 31.24
N ARG A 328 -41.62 19.78 31.08
CA ARG A 328 -40.83 19.72 29.84
C ARG A 328 -41.53 18.93 28.74
N VAL A 329 -42.28 17.89 29.12
CA VAL A 329 -43.16 17.13 28.22
C VAL A 329 -44.35 17.99 27.80
N GLU A 330 -44.96 18.76 28.70
CA GLU A 330 -46.01 19.73 28.36
C GLU A 330 -45.50 20.84 27.43
N GLU A 331 -44.28 21.36 27.66
CA GLU A 331 -43.63 22.34 26.77
C GLU A 331 -43.36 21.73 25.38
N LEU A 332 -42.93 20.47 25.31
CA LEU A 332 -42.72 19.75 24.05
C LEU A 332 -44.04 19.47 23.32
N LEU A 333 -45.09 19.07 24.04
CA LEU A 333 -46.42 18.84 23.48
C LEU A 333 -47.06 20.13 22.97
N SER A 334 -46.87 21.23 23.68
CA SER A 334 -47.35 22.55 23.25
C SER A 334 -46.55 23.08 22.05
N ARG A 335 -45.24 22.85 21.97
CA ARG A 335 -44.44 23.12 20.76
C ARG A 335 -44.86 22.27 19.57
N PHE A 336 -45.12 20.97 19.77
CA PHE A 336 -45.56 20.07 18.70
C PHE A 336 -46.94 20.45 18.16
N ARG A 337 -47.87 20.88 19.04
CA ARG A 337 -49.18 21.43 18.63
C ARG A 337 -49.09 22.80 17.94
N ALA A 338 -47.99 23.53 18.12
CA ALA A 338 -47.77 24.87 17.54
C ALA A 338 -47.04 24.84 16.19
N LEU A 339 -46.57 23.67 15.72
CA LEU A 339 -46.08 23.50 14.35
C LEU A 339 -47.28 23.42 13.38
N PRO A 340 -47.37 24.30 12.37
CA PRO A 340 -48.38 24.14 11.32
C PRO A 340 -48.02 22.93 10.43
N GLU A 341 -49.06 22.24 9.95
CA GLU A 341 -48.95 21.04 9.07
C GLU A 341 -48.06 21.25 7.83
#